data_AF-A0A3D8P2P6-F1
#
_entry.id   AF-A0A3D8P2P6-F1
#
_cell.length_a   1.000
_cell.length_b   1.000
_cell.length_c   1.000
_cell.angle_alpha   90.00
_cell.angle_beta   90.00
_cell.angle_gamma   90.00
#
_symmetry.space_group_name_H-M   'P 1'
#
loop_
_entity.id
_entity.type
_entity.pdbx_description
1 polymer ?
#
loop_
_entity_poly.entity_id
_entity_poly.type
_entity_poly.pdbx_seq_one_letter_code
_entity_poly.pdbx_strand_id
1 'polypeptide(L)'
;MVQEVATMELLSVRDFKSRVTKLIREKKVVLILKRGRPVGYFVPWDEACAGEPLKKAALETLMAALAKEREVKGISEEEVMADFDAFRKARRRC
;
A
#
# COMPACT_ATOMS: atom_id res chain seq x y z
N MET A 1 -5.28 -24.18 17.41
CA MET A 1 -5.22 -22.78 16.92
C MET A 1 -6.54 -22.47 16.27
N VAL A 2 -7.42 -21.74 16.97
CA VAL A 2 -8.70 -21.31 16.43
C VAL A 2 -8.38 -20.12 15.51
N GLN A 3 -8.48 -20.31 14.19
CA GLN A 3 -8.46 -19.18 13.27
C GLN A 3 -9.78 -18.42 13.47
N GLU A 4 -9.69 -17.25 14.08
CA GLU A 4 -10.78 -16.29 14.09
C GLU A 4 -11.02 -15.88 12.63
N VAL A 5 -12.11 -16.36 12.04
CA VAL A 5 -12.48 -15.99 10.68
C VAL A 5 -12.93 -14.55 10.74
N ALA A 6 -12.04 -13.63 10.35
CA ALA A 6 -12.35 -12.22 10.25
C ALA A 6 -13.64 -12.05 9.43
N THR A 7 -14.71 -11.59 10.07
CA THR A 7 -16.00 -11.38 9.43
C THR A 7 -15.85 -10.24 8.42
N MET A 8 -15.93 -10.59 7.14
CA MET A 8 -15.71 -9.67 6.03
C MET A 8 -17.01 -8.94 5.66
N GLU A 9 -17.02 -7.61 5.71
CA GLU A 9 -18.20 -6.78 5.38
C GLU A 9 -18.16 -6.35 3.90
N LEU A 10 -19.31 -6.33 3.21
CA LEU A 10 -19.39 -5.87 1.82
C LEU A 10 -19.92 -4.43 1.78
N LEU A 11 -19.19 -3.53 1.15
CA LEU A 11 -19.55 -2.11 1.04
C LEU A 11 -19.48 -1.62 -0.39
N SER A 12 -20.36 -0.67 -0.74
CA SER A 12 -20.19 0.07 -1.99
C SER A 12 -18.98 1.01 -1.90
N VAL A 13 -18.42 1.42 -3.04
CA VAL A 13 -17.38 2.47 -3.08
C VAL A 13 -17.83 3.75 -2.35
N ARG A 14 -19.13 4.09 -2.41
CA ARG A 14 -19.68 5.28 -1.73
C ARG A 14 -19.64 5.12 -0.21
N ASP A 15 -20.07 3.96 0.28
CA ASP A 15 -20.13 3.68 1.72
C ASP A 15 -18.74 3.48 2.32
N PHE A 16 -17.82 2.90 1.54
CA PHE A 16 -16.43 2.81 1.93
C PHE A 16 -15.84 4.20 2.17
N LYS A 17 -16.03 5.14 1.23
CA LYS A 17 -15.52 6.52 1.36
C LYS A 17 -16.08 7.26 2.58
N SER A 18 -17.36 7.07 2.91
CA SER A 18 -17.97 7.73 4.07
C SER A 18 -17.59 7.09 5.42
N ARG A 19 -17.25 5.79 5.42
CA ARG A 19 -16.99 5.02 6.64
C ARG A 19 -15.52 4.68 6.89
N VAL A 20 -14.60 5.08 6.01
CA VAL A 20 -13.19 4.65 6.05
C VAL A 20 -12.53 4.82 7.43
N THR A 21 -12.74 5.96 8.09
CA THR A 21 -12.17 6.23 9.41
C THR A 21 -12.69 5.28 10.48
N LYS A 22 -13.98 4.93 10.44
CA LYS A 22 -14.60 3.98 11.36
C LYS A 22 -14.09 2.56 11.11
N LEU A 23 -13.94 2.17 9.85
CA LEU A 23 -13.44 0.85 9.45
C LEU A 23 -11.99 0.63 9.89
N ILE A 24 -11.15 1.68 9.78
CA ILE A 24 -9.78 1.68 10.32
C ILE A 24 -9.79 1.47 11.83
N ARG A 25 -10.57 2.29 12.56
CA ARG A 25 -10.63 2.22 14.03
C ARG A 25 -11.13 0.87 14.55
N GLU A 26 -12.10 0.26 13.86
CA GLU A 26 -12.69 -1.02 14.23
C GLU A 26 -11.92 -2.23 13.69
N LYS A 27 -10.81 -2.01 12.98
CA LYS A 27 -9.98 -3.06 12.35
C LYS A 27 -10.79 -4.03 11.48
N LYS A 28 -11.81 -3.52 10.77
CA LYS A 28 -12.70 -4.34 9.93
C LYS A 28 -12.16 -4.53 8.52
N VAL A 29 -12.08 -5.78 8.08
CA VAL A 29 -11.82 -6.14 6.69
C VAL A 29 -13.09 -5.98 5.86
N VAL A 30 -12.98 -5.34 4.70
CA VAL A 30 -14.13 -5.02 3.83
C VAL A 30 -13.85 -5.33 2.37
N LEU A 31 -14.83 -5.92 1.69
CA LEU A 31 -14.88 -6.03 0.23
C LEU A 31 -15.58 -4.80 -0.37
N ILE A 32 -14.93 -4.14 -1.32
CA ILE A 32 -15.45 -2.94 -1.96
C ILE A 32 -16.12 -3.33 -3.29
N LEU A 33 -17.36 -2.90 -3.47
CA LEU A 33 -18.19 -3.13 -4.65
C LEU A 33 -18.44 -1.83 -5.43
N LYS A 34 -18.37 -1.89 -6.76
CA LYS A 34 -18.82 -0.84 -7.68
C LYS A 34 -19.87 -1.43 -8.62
N ARG A 35 -21.10 -0.87 -8.60
CA ARG A 35 -22.23 -1.37 -9.40
C ARG A 35 -22.45 -2.89 -9.21
N GLY A 36 -22.39 -3.35 -7.96
CA GLY A 36 -22.58 -4.76 -7.59
C GLY A 36 -21.41 -5.70 -7.90
N ARG A 37 -20.31 -5.21 -8.48
CA ARG A 37 -19.12 -6.01 -8.79
C ARG A 37 -17.97 -5.73 -7.82
N PRO A 38 -17.25 -6.74 -7.33
CA PRO A 38 -16.04 -6.54 -6.53
C PRO A 38 -14.99 -5.74 -7.33
N VAL A 39 -14.41 -4.73 -6.68
CA VAL A 39 -13.36 -3.89 -7.26
C VAL A 39 -12.09 -3.80 -6.41
N GLY A 40 -12.14 -4.29 -5.17
CA GLY A 40 -10.98 -4.33 -4.29
C GLY A 40 -11.37 -4.75 -2.88
N TYR A 41 -10.38 -4.92 -2.03
CA TYR A 41 -10.55 -5.15 -0.60
C TYR A 41 -9.78 -4.07 0.17
N PHE A 42 -10.30 -3.70 1.34
CA PHE A 42 -9.60 -2.87 2.29
C PHE A 42 -9.33 -3.70 3.55
N VAL A 43 -8.05 -3.86 3.86
CA VAL A 43 -7.57 -4.49 5.09
C VAL A 43 -6.91 -3.40 5.90
N PRO A 44 -7.49 -3.00 7.05
CA PRO A 44 -6.87 -2.02 7.91
C PRO A 44 -5.55 -2.58 8.43
N TRP A 45 -4.53 -1.73 8.43
CA TRP A 45 -3.21 -2.11 8.90
C TRP A 45 -3.25 -2.32 10.42
N ASP A 46 -2.93 -3.54 10.86
CA ASP A 46 -2.63 -3.85 12.25
C ASP A 46 -1.15 -4.20 12.32
N GLU A 47 -0.41 -3.61 13.26
CA GLU A 47 1.01 -3.91 13.48
C GLU A 47 1.25 -5.42 13.69
N ALA A 48 0.22 -6.14 14.13
CA ALA A 48 0.22 -7.60 14.30
C ALA A 48 -0.14 -8.43 13.04
N CYS A 49 -0.81 -7.88 12.01
CA CYS A 49 -1.36 -8.66 10.88
C CYS A 49 -0.72 -8.40 9.51
N ALA A 50 0.22 -7.47 9.38
CA ALA A 50 1.02 -7.42 8.16
C ALA A 50 2.06 -8.56 8.20
N GLY A 51 1.57 -9.79 8.04
CA GLY A 51 2.42 -10.97 7.86
C GLY A 51 3.40 -10.68 6.73
N GLU A 52 4.65 -11.06 6.94
CA GLU A 52 5.77 -10.90 6.00
C GLU A 52 5.41 -11.06 4.50
N PRO A 53 4.55 -12.03 4.11
CA PRO A 53 4.17 -12.21 2.70
C PRO A 53 3.42 -11.02 2.08
N LEU A 54 2.54 -10.35 2.84
CA LEU A 54 1.79 -9.20 2.32
C LEU A 54 2.70 -7.98 2.13
N LYS A 55 3.62 -7.76 3.07
CA LYS A 55 4.63 -6.71 2.96
C LYS A 55 5.51 -6.93 1.74
N LYS A 56 5.95 -8.18 1.52
CA LYS A 56 6.75 -8.56 0.37
C LYS A 56 6.00 -8.35 -0.95
N ALA A 57 4.75 -8.81 -1.05
CA ALA A 57 3.95 -8.64 -2.26
C ALA A 57 3.66 -7.16 -2.57
N ALA A 58 3.39 -6.34 -1.54
CA ALA A 58 3.21 -4.90 -1.69
C ALA A 58 4.50 -4.22 -2.16
N LEU A 59 5.65 -4.56 -1.56
CA LEU A 59 6.95 -4.06 -1.96
C LEU A 59 7.27 -4.44 -3.41
N GLU A 60 7.08 -5.69 -3.81
CA GLU A 60 7.31 -6.16 -5.18
C GLU A 60 6.46 -5.40 -6.20
N THR A 61 5.17 -5.18 -5.88
CA THR A 61 4.26 -4.42 -6.75
C THR A 61 4.73 -2.97 -6.91
N LEU A 62 5.15 -2.33 -5.81
CA LEU A 62 5.67 -0.96 -5.85
C LEU A 62 6.99 -0.88 -6.62
N MET A 63 7.90 -1.84 -6.42
CA MET A 63 9.17 -1.91 -7.14
C MET A 63 8.96 -2.07 -8.65
N ALA A 64 7.99 -2.89 -9.07
CA ALA A 64 7.64 -3.05 -10.47
C ALA A 64 7.07 -1.76 -11.09
N ALA A 65 6.22 -1.04 -10.34
CA ALA A 65 5.68 0.24 -10.77
C ALA A 65 6.81 1.29 -10.92
N LEU A 66 7.73 1.35 -9.96
CA LEU A 66 8.89 2.24 -10.00
C LEU A 66 9.84 1.91 -11.17
N ALA A 67 10.11 0.63 -11.43
CA ALA A 67 10.95 0.23 -12.56
C ALA A 67 10.39 0.71 -13.90
N LYS A 68 9.07 0.54 -14.10
CA LYS A 68 8.36 1.04 -15.28
C LYS A 68 8.41 2.55 -15.38
N GLU A 69 8.22 3.27 -14.27
CA GLU A 69 8.28 4.73 -14.26
C GLU A 69 9.69 5.26 -14.57
N ARG A 70 10.73 4.61 -14.03
CA ARG A 70 12.14 4.92 -14.33
C ARG A 70 12.45 4.74 -15.82
N GLU A 71 11.99 3.66 -16.42
CA GLU A 71 12.16 3.39 -17.85
C GLU A 71 11.48 4.48 -18.70
N VAL A 72 10.23 4.83 -18.38
CA VAL A 72 9.49 5.89 -19.09
C VAL A 72 10.18 7.25 -18.97
N LYS A 73 10.76 7.55 -17.80
CA LYS A 73 11.45 8.82 -17.54
C LYS A 73 12.91 8.81 -17.97
N GLY A 74 13.45 7.67 -18.41
CA GLY A 74 14.86 7.52 -18.78
C GLY A 74 15.84 7.67 -17.60
N ILE A 75 15.38 7.46 -16.36
CA ILE A 75 16.19 7.70 -15.16
C ILE A 75 17.16 6.53 -14.94
N SER A 76 18.46 6.80 -15.07
CA SER A 76 19.51 5.79 -14.88
C SER A 76 19.75 5.48 -13.40
N GLU A 77 20.51 4.43 -13.10
CA GLU A 77 20.90 4.13 -11.73
C GLU A 77 21.96 5.11 -11.22
N GLU A 78 22.86 5.51 -12.11
CA GLU A 78 23.93 6.45 -11.85
C GLU A 78 23.39 7.83 -11.46
N GLU A 79 22.33 8.30 -12.13
CA GLU A 79 21.64 9.55 -11.79
C GLU A 79 21.04 9.51 -10.39
N VAL A 80 20.35 8.43 -10.05
CA VAL A 80 19.75 8.24 -8.71
C VAL A 80 20.84 8.20 -7.63
N MET A 81 21.95 7.51 -7.89
CA MET A 81 23.07 7.44 -6.95
C MET A 81 23.75 8.80 -6.77
N ALA A 82 23.92 9.57 -7.85
CA ALA A 82 24.46 10.92 -7.81
C ALA A 82 23.57 11.86 -6.99
N ASP A 83 22.24 11.77 -7.14
CA ASP A 83 21.27 12.56 -6.36
C ASP A 83 21.35 12.24 -4.87
N PHE A 84 21.43 10.95 -4.50
CA PHE A 84 21.62 10.56 -3.10
C PHE A 84 22.94 11.08 -2.52
N ASP A 85 24.02 11.06 -3.29
CA ASP A 85 25.31 11.56 -2.84
C ASP A 85 25.33 13.09 -2.71
N ALA A 86 24.70 13.80 -3.64
CA ALA A 86 24.51 15.25 -3.54
C ALA A 86 23.70 15.60 -2.28
N PHE A 87 22.60 14.88 -2.01
CA PHE A 87 21.80 15.06 -0.81
C PHE A 87 22.59 14.78 0.48
N ARG A 88 23.36 13.69 0.53
CA ARG A 88 24.21 13.37 1.70
C ARG A 88 25.26 14.44 1.95
N LYS A 89 25.90 14.95 0.89
CA LYS A 89 26.91 16.02 0.98
C LYS A 89 26.29 17.34 1.43
N ALA A 90 25.11 17.70 0.93
CA ALA A 90 24.37 18.88 1.36
C ALA A 90 24.02 18.82 2.86
N ARG A 91 23.56 17.66 3.35
CA ARG A 91 23.21 17.46 4.77
C ARG A 91 24.40 17.59 5.73
N ARG A 92 25.63 17.29 5.30
CA ARG A 92 26.85 17.40 6.12
C ARG A 92 27.42 18.83 6.17
N ARG A 93 26.89 19.76 5.37
CA ARG A 93 27.29 21.18 5.39
C ARG A 93 26.47 22.02 6.37
N CYS A 94 25.48 21.42 7.04
CA CYS A 94 24.72 22.02 8.13
C CYS A 94 25.22 21.51 9.48
#